data_AF-A0A804QX28-F1
#
_entry.id   AF-A0A804QX28-F1
#
_cell.length_a   1.000
_cell.length_b   1.000
_cell.length_c   1.000
_cell.angle_alpha   90.00
_cell.angle_beta   90.00
_cell.angle_gamma   90.00
#
_symmetry.space_group_name_H-M   'P 1'
#
loop_
_entity.id
_entity.type
_entity.pdbx_description
1 polymer ?
#
loop_
_entity_poly.entity_id
_entity_poly.type
_entity_poly.pdbx_seq_one_letter_code
_entity_poly.pdbx_strand_id
1 'polypeptide(L)'
;MESTSGEDAPKRNPLPSALVSNLQSVLAARRPSAAEVSTAATASEAEAEAQEAEASDAPAGDGTPARPIVLLTCAGGIRSAGLAALVDALVAAGRCDVHVCAPESDKQACGHSITIRETIAASSVDFTGAKAFETSGTPVDCVSLALSGRLFPWSSPALVISGINTGSNCGYEMFHSSAIAAAREALVYGVPSIAISLN
;
A
#
# COMPACT_ATOMS: atom_id res chain seq x y z
N MET A 1 28.75 -43.77 -34.91
CA MET A 1 29.50 -43.31 -36.11
C MET A 1 28.94 -41.99 -36.62
N GLU A 2 29.18 -40.82 -36.01
CA GLU A 2 29.79 -40.45 -34.71
C GLU A 2 29.27 -39.01 -34.37
N SER A 3 29.04 -38.48 -33.15
CA SER A 3 29.43 -38.76 -31.74
C SER A 3 30.94 -38.80 -31.48
N THR A 4 31.59 -37.84 -30.80
CA THR A 4 31.19 -36.79 -29.83
C THR A 4 31.73 -35.40 -30.26
N SER A 5 31.49 -34.24 -29.64
CA SER A 5 31.50 -33.87 -28.20
C SER A 5 30.72 -32.57 -27.90
N GLY A 6 30.40 -32.36 -26.62
CA GLY A 6 29.90 -31.08 -26.12
C GLY A 6 30.92 -30.41 -25.21
N GLU A 7 30.98 -29.07 -25.25
CA GLU A 7 31.60 -28.23 -24.22
C GLU A 7 30.50 -27.42 -23.54
N ASP A 8 30.33 -27.64 -22.23
CA ASP A 8 29.34 -26.93 -21.42
C ASP A 8 29.88 -25.54 -21.06
N ALA A 9 29.64 -24.56 -21.93
CA ALA A 9 30.13 -23.20 -21.77
C ALA A 9 29.53 -22.56 -20.50
N PRO A 10 30.34 -22.21 -19.48
CA PRO A 10 29.82 -21.76 -18.20
C PRO A 10 29.04 -20.46 -18.37
N LYS A 11 27.76 -20.49 -17.97
CA LYS A 11 26.82 -19.35 -18.05
C LYS A 11 27.41 -18.13 -17.32
N ARG A 12 27.99 -17.20 -18.07
CA ARG A 12 28.55 -15.94 -17.55
C ARG A 12 27.46 -15.11 -16.91
N ASN A 13 27.37 -15.19 -15.58
CA ASN A 13 26.53 -14.31 -14.77
C ASN A 13 27.01 -12.85 -14.98
N PRO A 14 26.20 -11.94 -15.53
CA PRO A 14 26.66 -10.62 -16.02
C PRO A 14 26.88 -9.58 -14.91
N LEU A 15 27.11 -10.01 -13.68
CA LEU A 15 27.39 -9.13 -12.55
C LEU A 15 28.86 -8.65 -12.60
N PRO A 16 29.13 -7.33 -12.49
CA PRO A 16 30.50 -6.82 -12.39
C PRO A 16 31.28 -7.49 -11.26
N SER A 17 32.55 -7.82 -11.51
CA SER A 17 33.42 -8.49 -10.53
C SER A 17 33.55 -7.74 -9.20
N ALA A 18 33.53 -6.40 -9.24
CA ALA A 18 33.48 -5.56 -8.04
C ALA A 18 32.20 -5.77 -7.20
N LEU A 19 31.05 -5.95 -7.85
CA LEU A 19 29.77 -6.24 -7.17
C LEU A 19 29.82 -7.62 -6.51
N VAL A 20 30.34 -8.63 -7.20
CA VAL A 20 30.51 -9.99 -6.66
C VAL A 20 31.47 -9.98 -5.47
N SER A 21 32.62 -9.32 -5.59
CA SER A 21 33.63 -9.21 -4.52
C SER A 21 33.08 -8.49 -3.28
N ASN A 22 32.40 -7.36 -3.46
CA ASN A 22 31.79 -6.60 -2.36
C ASN A 22 30.72 -7.44 -1.63
N LEU A 23 29.88 -8.16 -2.38
CA LEU A 23 28.80 -8.99 -1.83
C LEU A 23 29.38 -10.22 -1.09
N GLN A 24 30.44 -10.84 -1.62
CA GLN A 24 31.18 -11.90 -0.93
C GLN A 24 31.83 -11.40 0.37
N SER A 25 32.41 -10.19 0.37
CA SER A 25 32.99 -9.57 1.57
C SER A 25 31.93 -9.32 2.66
N VAL A 26 30.77 -8.75 2.28
CA VAL A 26 29.64 -8.54 3.20
C VAL A 26 29.07 -9.85 3.73
N LEU A 27 28.97 -10.90 2.91
CA LEU A 27 28.52 -12.23 3.37
C LEU A 27 29.54 -12.93 4.29
N ALA A 28 30.85 -12.75 4.04
CA ALA A 28 31.89 -13.26 4.94
C ALA A 28 31.84 -12.57 6.30
N ALA A 29 31.66 -11.24 6.32
CA ALA A 29 31.49 -10.45 7.54
C ALA A 29 30.16 -10.71 8.28
N ARG A 30 29.15 -11.26 7.60
CA ARG A 30 27.83 -11.62 8.17
C ARG A 30 27.70 -13.07 8.64
N ARG A 31 28.77 -13.86 8.68
CA ARG A 31 28.73 -15.16 9.39
C ARG A 31 28.58 -14.91 10.89
N PRO A 32 27.46 -15.29 11.54
CA PRO A 32 27.28 -15.04 12.96
C PRO A 32 28.31 -15.84 13.77
N SER A 33 28.83 -15.22 14.83
CA SER A 33 29.51 -15.99 15.87
C SER A 33 28.50 -16.89 16.57
N ALA A 34 28.90 -18.12 16.93
CA ALA A 34 28.02 -19.06 17.62
C ALA A 34 27.54 -18.57 19.02
N ALA A 35 28.08 -17.45 19.51
CA ALA A 35 27.70 -16.81 20.76
C ALA A 35 26.48 -15.87 20.67
N GLU A 36 26.14 -15.33 19.49
CA GLU A 36 25.19 -14.20 19.36
C GLU A 36 23.71 -14.61 19.29
N VAL A 37 23.42 -15.92 19.21
CA VAL A 37 22.06 -16.45 19.05
C VAL A 37 21.23 -16.39 20.35
N SER A 38 21.84 -16.09 21.50
CA SER A 38 21.26 -16.35 22.83
C SER A 38 20.66 -15.14 23.58
N THR A 39 20.74 -13.91 23.06
CA THR A 39 20.47 -12.68 23.85
C THR A 39 19.49 -11.68 23.24
N ALA A 40 18.91 -11.96 22.05
CA ALA A 40 17.95 -11.07 21.38
C ALA A 40 16.51 -11.16 21.95
N ALA A 41 16.38 -11.17 23.28
CA ALA A 41 15.11 -11.17 23.99
C ALA A 41 15.10 -10.11 25.11
N THR A 42 13.94 -9.52 25.35
CA THR A 42 13.66 -8.42 26.30
C THR A 42 14.28 -7.05 25.99
N ALA A 43 13.44 -6.14 25.48
CA ALA A 43 13.45 -4.70 25.81
C ALA A 43 12.13 -4.06 25.32
N SER A 44 11.23 -3.76 26.26
CA SER A 44 10.26 -2.65 26.15
C SER A 44 10.95 -1.38 26.70
N GLU A 45 10.46 -0.14 26.64
CA GLU A 45 9.10 0.38 26.41
C GLU A 45 9.17 1.88 26.03
N ALA A 46 8.04 2.48 25.62
CA ALA A 46 7.63 3.91 25.71
C ALA A 46 8.58 5.07 25.30
N GLU A 47 8.04 6.03 24.52
CA GLU A 47 7.78 7.40 25.00
C GLU A 47 6.82 8.18 24.05
N ALA A 48 6.28 9.31 24.53
CA ALA A 48 5.36 10.23 23.83
C ALA A 48 6.06 11.60 23.59
N GLU A 49 5.48 12.72 23.13
CA GLU A 49 4.10 13.19 23.05
C GLU A 49 3.91 14.27 21.94
N ALA A 50 2.77 14.98 21.94
CA ALA A 50 2.18 15.75 20.83
C ALA A 50 2.73 17.16 20.56
N GLN A 51 2.31 17.75 19.42
CA GLN A 51 1.87 19.15 19.37
C GLN A 51 0.83 19.40 18.24
N GLU A 52 0.07 20.50 18.34
CA GLU A 52 -1.16 20.78 17.58
C GLU A 52 -1.08 22.05 16.68
N ALA A 53 -2.22 22.36 16.02
CA ALA A 53 -2.58 23.61 15.32
C ALA A 53 -2.05 23.78 13.87
N GLU A 54 -2.72 24.50 12.96
CA GLU A 54 -3.96 25.32 13.03
C GLU A 54 -5.04 24.88 12.02
N ALA A 55 -6.26 25.42 12.17
CA ALA A 55 -7.39 25.21 11.24
C ALA A 55 -7.73 26.50 10.47
N SER A 56 -8.23 26.40 9.24
CA SER A 56 -8.73 27.56 8.47
C SER A 56 -9.88 27.24 7.52
N ASP A 57 -10.97 28.00 7.72
CA ASP A 57 -12.11 28.35 6.85
C ASP A 57 -12.71 27.33 5.85
N ALA A 58 -13.98 27.00 6.09
CA ALA A 58 -14.89 26.34 5.15
C ALA A 58 -16.34 26.82 5.43
N PRO A 59 -17.21 26.94 4.40
CA PRO A 59 -18.46 27.68 4.51
C PRO A 59 -19.53 27.02 5.39
N ALA A 60 -20.41 27.85 5.95
CA ALA A 60 -21.43 27.43 6.92
C ALA A 60 -22.46 26.42 6.36
N GLY A 61 -22.29 25.16 6.74
CA GLY A 61 -23.31 24.11 6.66
C GLY A 61 -24.38 24.20 7.76
N ASP A 62 -25.38 23.33 7.72
CA ASP A 62 -26.64 23.41 8.48
C ASP A 62 -26.58 23.04 9.98
N GLY A 63 -25.41 23.20 10.61
CA GLY A 63 -25.20 22.86 12.02
C GLY A 63 -25.07 21.37 12.32
N THR A 64 -25.34 20.49 11.35
CA THR A 64 -24.90 19.09 11.40
C THR A 64 -23.38 19.05 11.32
N PRO A 65 -22.66 18.38 12.25
CA PRO A 65 -21.22 18.20 12.10
C PRO A 65 -20.95 17.40 10.83
N ALA A 66 -20.05 17.91 9.96
CA ALA A 66 -19.68 17.25 8.72
C ALA A 66 -19.20 15.82 9.00
N ARG A 67 -19.73 14.85 8.27
CA ARG A 67 -19.37 13.44 8.46
C ARG A 67 -17.90 13.22 8.12
N PRO A 68 -17.15 12.44 8.92
CA PRO A 68 -15.77 12.11 8.58
C PRO A 68 -15.75 11.33 7.27
N ILE A 69 -14.85 11.71 6.36
CA ILE A 69 -14.64 11.01 5.09
C ILE A 69 -13.68 9.86 5.33
N VAL A 70 -14.03 8.66 4.85
CA VAL A 70 -13.14 7.49 4.83
C VAL A 70 -12.83 7.15 3.37
N LEU A 71 -11.54 7.11 3.04
CA LEU A 71 -11.06 6.69 1.72
C LEU A 71 -10.77 5.19 1.74
N LEU A 72 -11.29 4.46 0.76
CA LEU A 72 -11.07 3.03 0.58
C LEU A 72 -10.25 2.74 -0.67
N THR A 73 -9.36 1.76 -0.57
CA THR A 73 -8.64 1.17 -1.71
C THR A 73 -8.51 -0.34 -1.50
N CYS A 74 -8.20 -1.10 -2.56
CA CYS A 74 -7.94 -2.54 -2.45
C CYS A 74 -7.00 -2.99 -3.55
N ALA A 75 -6.02 -3.84 -3.23
CA ALA A 75 -5.04 -4.29 -4.20
C ALA A 75 -5.58 -5.37 -5.17
N GLY A 76 -6.71 -6.02 -4.83
CA GLY A 76 -7.50 -6.84 -5.77
C GLY A 76 -8.36 -6.04 -6.75
N GLY A 77 -8.27 -4.70 -6.74
CA GLY A 77 -8.94 -3.80 -7.67
C GLY A 77 -10.38 -3.42 -7.30
N ILE A 78 -10.93 -2.49 -8.06
CA ILE A 78 -12.24 -1.83 -7.83
C ILE A 78 -13.43 -2.79 -7.82
N ARG A 79 -13.32 -3.94 -8.50
CA ARG A 79 -14.38 -4.97 -8.55
C ARG A 79 -14.18 -6.12 -7.56
N SER A 80 -13.21 -6.02 -6.64
CA SER A 80 -12.96 -7.06 -5.64
C SER A 80 -14.08 -7.17 -4.61
N ALA A 81 -14.50 -8.40 -4.30
CA ALA A 81 -15.58 -8.67 -3.35
C ALA A 81 -15.28 -8.13 -1.93
N GLY A 82 -14.00 -8.16 -1.53
CA GLY A 82 -13.55 -7.62 -0.24
C GLY A 82 -13.60 -6.10 -0.13
N LEU A 83 -13.52 -5.37 -1.27
CA LEU A 83 -13.76 -3.92 -1.30
C LEU A 83 -15.26 -3.61 -1.30
N ALA A 84 -16.05 -4.34 -2.09
CA ALA A 84 -17.50 -4.17 -2.13
C ALA A 84 -18.14 -4.38 -0.74
N ALA A 85 -17.81 -5.49 -0.06
CA ALA A 85 -18.30 -5.76 1.29
C ALA A 85 -17.87 -4.71 2.33
N LEU A 86 -16.69 -4.08 2.15
CA LEU A 86 -16.22 -2.99 3.02
C LEU A 86 -16.97 -1.68 2.76
N VAL A 87 -17.26 -1.35 1.50
CA VAL A 87 -18.13 -0.22 1.14
C VAL A 87 -19.52 -0.42 1.74
N ASP A 88 -20.15 -1.57 1.47
CA ASP A 88 -21.51 -1.88 1.93
C ASP A 88 -21.63 -1.78 3.46
N ALA A 89 -20.66 -2.32 4.19
CA ALA A 89 -20.64 -2.25 5.66
C ALA A 89 -20.52 -0.82 6.21
N LEU A 90 -19.69 0.03 5.60
CA LEU A 90 -19.48 1.42 6.03
C LEU A 90 -20.67 2.32 5.64
N VAL A 91 -21.22 2.13 4.44
CA VAL A 91 -22.44 2.84 3.98
C VAL A 91 -23.63 2.45 4.86
N ALA A 92 -23.84 1.16 5.14
CA ALA A 92 -24.92 0.69 6.01
C ALA A 92 -24.76 1.15 7.48
N ALA A 93 -23.53 1.36 7.95
CA ALA A 93 -23.27 1.94 9.27
C ALA A 93 -23.64 3.44 9.35
N GLY A 94 -23.61 4.18 8.23
CA GLY A 94 -24.10 5.56 8.11
C GLY A 94 -23.35 6.62 8.94
N ARG A 95 -22.15 6.30 9.45
CA ARG A 95 -21.35 7.14 10.37
C ARG A 95 -20.31 8.03 9.67
N CYS A 96 -19.98 7.71 8.43
CA CYS A 96 -18.94 8.34 7.63
C CYS A 96 -19.38 8.42 6.17
N ASP A 97 -18.81 9.36 5.41
CA ASP A 97 -19.00 9.41 3.97
C ASP A 97 -17.88 8.61 3.28
N VAL A 98 -18.25 7.71 2.36
CA VAL A 98 -17.32 6.74 1.77
C VAL A 98 -16.82 7.22 0.40
N HIS A 99 -15.51 7.38 0.27
CA HIS A 99 -14.82 7.61 -1.01
C HIS A 99 -14.00 6.37 -1.36
N VAL A 100 -13.90 6.02 -2.64
CA VAL A 100 -13.19 4.80 -3.10
C VAL A 100 -12.26 5.16 -4.26
N CYS A 101 -10.99 4.75 -4.16
CA CYS A 101 -10.05 4.82 -5.27
C CYS A 101 -9.23 3.53 -5.32
N ALA A 102 -9.40 2.72 -6.37
CA ALA A 102 -8.74 1.41 -6.52
C ALA A 102 -8.36 1.17 -7.98
N PRO A 103 -7.39 0.29 -8.28
CA PRO A 103 -7.03 -0.01 -9.67
C PRO A 103 -8.16 -0.75 -10.39
N GLU A 104 -8.23 -0.59 -11.71
CA GLU A 104 -9.18 -1.28 -12.61
C GLU A 104 -9.03 -2.82 -12.59
N SER A 105 -7.86 -3.31 -12.19
CA SER A 105 -7.40 -4.69 -12.25
C SER A 105 -6.63 -5.09 -10.99
N ASP A 106 -6.34 -6.39 -10.82
CA ASP A 106 -5.53 -6.89 -9.70
C ASP A 106 -4.08 -6.37 -9.78
N LYS A 107 -3.58 -5.88 -8.65
CA LYS A 107 -2.23 -5.35 -8.44
C LYS A 107 -1.64 -5.82 -7.10
N GLN A 108 -2.05 -6.99 -6.58
CA GLN A 108 -1.73 -7.42 -5.19
C GLN A 108 -0.23 -7.45 -4.87
N ALA A 109 0.61 -7.84 -5.83
CA ALA A 109 2.04 -8.08 -5.65
C ALA A 109 2.97 -6.99 -6.24
N CYS A 110 2.48 -5.77 -6.48
CA CYS A 110 3.30 -4.69 -7.05
C CYS A 110 4.20 -3.97 -6.01
N GLY A 111 4.14 -4.34 -4.73
CA GLY A 111 4.84 -3.65 -3.64
C GLY A 111 4.47 -2.16 -3.54
N HIS A 112 5.43 -1.35 -3.09
CA HIS A 112 5.34 0.11 -3.04
C HIS A 112 5.85 0.74 -4.34
N SER A 113 5.18 0.43 -5.45
CA SER A 113 5.45 1.01 -6.78
C SER A 113 4.66 2.29 -7.00
N ILE A 114 5.22 3.26 -7.74
CA ILE A 114 4.59 4.54 -8.11
C ILE A 114 4.77 4.76 -9.60
N THR A 115 3.72 5.21 -10.29
CA THR A 115 3.68 5.39 -11.76
C THR A 115 4.14 6.79 -12.14
N ILE A 116 5.44 6.93 -12.44
CA ILE A 116 6.09 8.25 -12.67
C ILE A 116 6.20 8.65 -14.16
N ARG A 117 6.24 7.67 -15.08
CA ARG A 117 6.57 7.89 -16.51
C ARG A 117 5.39 7.73 -17.47
N GLU A 118 4.24 7.32 -16.96
CA GLU A 118 3.06 6.94 -17.75
C GLU A 118 1.85 7.71 -17.22
N THR A 119 0.90 8.03 -18.10
CA THR A 119 -0.32 8.75 -17.70
C THR A 119 -1.27 7.78 -17.01
N ILE A 120 -1.55 8.00 -15.73
CA ILE A 120 -2.60 7.28 -15.01
C ILE A 120 -3.96 7.80 -15.50
N ALA A 121 -4.77 6.92 -16.06
CA ALA A 121 -6.17 7.21 -16.36
C ALA A 121 -7.03 6.98 -15.11
N ALA A 122 -8.13 7.72 -14.98
CA ALA A 122 -9.13 7.53 -13.93
C ALA A 122 -10.54 7.72 -14.47
N SER A 123 -11.46 6.82 -14.13
CA SER A 123 -12.89 6.87 -14.48
C SER A 123 -13.75 6.78 -13.22
N SER A 124 -14.85 7.55 -13.18
CA SER A 124 -15.84 7.46 -12.12
C SER A 124 -16.64 6.17 -12.22
N VAL A 125 -16.89 5.51 -11.09
CA VAL A 125 -17.63 4.24 -11.01
C VAL A 125 -18.83 4.40 -10.08
N ASP A 126 -19.96 3.84 -10.46
CA ASP A 126 -21.14 3.79 -9.59
C ASP A 126 -20.94 2.79 -8.43
N PHE A 127 -20.98 3.31 -7.20
CA PHE A 127 -21.16 2.54 -5.97
C PHE A 127 -22.34 3.11 -5.18
N THR A 128 -23.20 2.25 -4.64
CA THR A 128 -24.38 2.70 -3.89
C THR A 128 -23.96 3.34 -2.57
N GLY A 129 -24.12 4.67 -2.46
CA GLY A 129 -23.78 5.43 -1.25
C GLY A 129 -22.31 5.83 -1.10
N ALA A 130 -21.47 5.61 -2.12
CA ALA A 130 -20.06 6.01 -2.11
C ALA A 130 -19.65 6.74 -3.41
N LYS A 131 -18.67 7.63 -3.33
CA LYS A 131 -18.05 8.23 -4.53
C LYS A 131 -16.85 7.38 -4.92
N ALA A 132 -16.87 6.72 -6.08
CA ALA A 132 -15.80 5.82 -6.49
C ALA A 132 -15.11 6.24 -7.80
N PHE A 133 -13.80 5.99 -7.86
CA PHE A 133 -12.99 6.03 -9.07
C PHE A 133 -12.19 4.73 -9.22
N GLU A 134 -12.13 4.22 -10.45
CA GLU A 134 -11.13 3.22 -10.85
C GLU A 134 -9.96 3.92 -11.57
N THR A 135 -8.74 3.38 -11.46
CA THR A 135 -7.57 3.94 -12.17
C THR A 135 -6.73 2.85 -12.85
N SER A 136 -5.93 3.23 -13.84
CA SER A 136 -4.98 2.30 -14.50
C SER A 136 -3.70 2.04 -13.69
N GLY A 137 -3.50 2.77 -12.58
CA GLY A 137 -2.26 2.79 -11.80
C GLY A 137 -2.08 1.60 -10.84
N THR A 138 -1.32 1.86 -9.77
CA THR A 138 -1.15 0.96 -8.62
C THR A 138 -2.06 1.38 -7.45
N PRO A 139 -2.25 0.55 -6.42
CA PRO A 139 -2.95 0.94 -5.19
C PRO A 139 -2.31 2.12 -4.45
N VAL A 140 -0.99 2.32 -4.60
CA VAL A 140 -0.27 3.50 -4.09
C VAL A 140 -0.71 4.73 -4.87
N ASP A 141 -0.62 4.69 -6.21
CA ASP A 141 -1.06 5.79 -7.08
C ASP A 141 -2.53 6.18 -6.83
N CYS A 142 -3.40 5.21 -6.56
CA CYS A 142 -4.80 5.46 -6.19
C CYS A 142 -4.92 6.34 -4.94
N VAL A 143 -4.14 6.04 -3.90
CA VAL A 143 -4.11 6.83 -2.66
C VAL A 143 -3.49 8.21 -2.90
N SER A 144 -2.33 8.30 -3.55
CA SER A 144 -1.67 9.58 -3.84
C SER A 144 -2.55 10.50 -4.70
N LEU A 145 -3.26 9.96 -5.70
CA LEU A 145 -4.21 10.71 -6.53
C LEU A 145 -5.45 11.17 -5.75
N ALA A 146 -6.02 10.30 -4.89
CA ALA A 146 -7.16 10.65 -4.06
C ALA A 146 -6.80 11.76 -3.04
N LEU A 147 -5.68 11.59 -2.32
CA LEU A 147 -5.20 12.55 -1.31
C LEU A 147 -4.62 13.84 -1.93
N SER A 148 -4.26 13.84 -3.22
CA SER A 148 -3.95 15.09 -3.95
C SER A 148 -5.15 16.01 -4.20
N GLY A 149 -6.36 15.59 -3.82
CA GLY A 149 -7.60 16.34 -4.03
C GLY A 149 -8.08 16.39 -5.49
N ARG A 150 -7.37 15.76 -6.43
CA ARG A 150 -7.76 15.76 -7.86
C ARG A 150 -8.98 14.90 -8.16
N LEU A 151 -9.13 13.76 -7.49
CA LEU A 151 -10.30 12.88 -7.63
C LEU A 151 -11.43 13.30 -6.68
N PHE A 152 -11.08 13.82 -5.50
CA PHE A 152 -12.04 14.29 -4.49
C PHE A 152 -11.76 15.75 -4.11
N PRO A 153 -12.17 16.74 -4.93
CA PRO A 153 -12.02 18.15 -4.60
C PRO A 153 -12.67 18.51 -3.25
N TRP A 154 -12.03 19.44 -2.53
CA TRP A 154 -12.44 19.94 -1.20
C TRP A 154 -12.71 18.85 -0.14
N SER A 155 -12.12 17.66 -0.32
CA SER A 155 -12.33 16.50 0.55
C SER A 155 -11.03 16.12 1.24
N SER A 156 -11.05 16.02 2.58
CA SER A 156 -9.92 15.53 3.37
C SER A 156 -10.34 14.26 4.11
N PRO A 157 -9.85 13.07 3.71
CA PRO A 157 -10.14 11.82 4.41
C PRO A 157 -9.53 11.81 5.81
N ALA A 158 -10.32 11.46 6.82
CA ALA A 158 -9.86 11.30 8.20
C ALA A 158 -9.17 9.94 8.44
N LEU A 159 -9.37 8.99 7.52
CA LEU A 159 -8.84 7.63 7.56
C LEU A 159 -8.74 7.06 6.15
N VAL A 160 -7.69 6.30 5.87
CA VAL A 160 -7.57 5.45 4.66
C VAL A 160 -7.61 3.96 5.05
N ILE A 161 -8.46 3.16 4.42
CA ILE A 161 -8.51 1.71 4.62
C ILE A 161 -8.15 0.99 3.32
N SER A 162 -7.18 0.09 3.41
CA SER A 162 -6.68 -0.72 2.29
C SER A 162 -7.10 -2.18 2.44
N GLY A 163 -8.13 -2.59 1.68
CA GLY A 163 -8.66 -3.96 1.65
C GLY A 163 -10.18 -4.03 1.37
N ILE A 164 -10.85 -5.12 1.72
CA ILE A 164 -10.30 -6.34 2.34
C ILE A 164 -9.55 -7.18 1.31
N ASN A 165 -8.28 -7.48 1.58
CA ASN A 165 -7.42 -8.27 0.69
C ASN A 165 -7.52 -9.77 1.03
N THR A 166 -7.33 -10.63 0.03
CA THR A 166 -7.38 -12.10 0.18
C THR A 166 -6.01 -12.68 0.53
N GLY A 167 -5.95 -13.55 1.53
CA GLY A 167 -4.73 -14.23 1.98
C GLY A 167 -3.97 -13.50 3.08
N SER A 168 -2.83 -14.07 3.46
CA SER A 168 -1.88 -13.47 4.40
C SER A 168 -1.19 -12.24 3.82
N ASN A 169 -0.84 -11.30 4.69
CA ASN A 169 0.04 -10.17 4.40
C ASN A 169 0.97 -9.95 5.61
N CYS A 170 1.64 -11.01 6.06
CA CYS A 170 2.36 -11.05 7.34
C CYS A 170 3.86 -11.35 7.19
N GLY A 171 4.64 -10.96 8.18
CA GLY A 171 6.11 -11.15 8.16
C GLY A 171 6.76 -10.48 6.94
N TYR A 172 7.45 -11.26 6.11
CA TYR A 172 8.14 -10.72 4.93
C TYR A 172 7.19 -10.30 3.79
N GLU A 173 5.95 -10.80 3.76
CA GLU A 173 4.97 -10.48 2.72
C GLU A 173 4.62 -8.99 2.72
N MET A 174 4.74 -8.34 3.90
CA MET A 174 4.52 -6.90 4.10
C MET A 174 5.39 -6.00 3.18
N PHE A 175 6.55 -6.48 2.72
CA PHE A 175 7.42 -5.72 1.80
C PHE A 175 6.95 -5.76 0.34
N HIS A 176 6.19 -6.78 -0.05
CA HIS A 176 5.70 -6.99 -1.42
C HIS A 176 4.20 -6.71 -1.58
N SER A 177 3.46 -6.64 -0.48
CA SER A 177 2.05 -6.29 -0.42
C SER A 177 1.78 -4.86 -0.88
N SER A 178 1.11 -4.69 -2.03
CA SER A 178 0.63 -3.36 -2.45
C SER A 178 -0.49 -2.83 -1.59
N ALA A 179 -1.20 -3.69 -0.85
CA ALA A 179 -2.20 -3.26 0.11
C ALA A 179 -1.57 -2.51 1.29
N ILE A 180 -0.52 -3.10 1.89
CA ILE A 180 0.24 -2.45 2.97
C ILE A 180 1.00 -1.23 2.43
N ALA A 181 1.49 -1.26 1.18
CA ALA A 181 2.08 -0.09 0.55
C ALA A 181 1.09 1.09 0.43
N ALA A 182 -0.16 0.86 0.01
CA ALA A 182 -1.17 1.91 -0.12
C ALA A 182 -1.57 2.52 1.24
N ALA A 183 -1.65 1.71 2.30
CA ALA A 183 -1.82 2.24 3.66
C ALA A 183 -0.61 3.07 4.10
N ARG A 184 0.62 2.59 3.85
CA ARG A 184 1.85 3.35 4.14
C ARG A 184 1.93 4.66 3.36
N GLU A 185 1.43 4.71 2.13
CA GLU A 185 1.35 5.94 1.34
C GLU A 185 0.41 6.98 1.98
N ALA A 186 -0.75 6.56 2.47
CA ALA A 186 -1.64 7.46 3.21
C ALA A 186 -0.96 8.07 4.44
N LEU A 187 -0.17 7.26 5.17
CA LEU A 187 0.62 7.73 6.30
C LEU A 187 1.76 8.68 5.89
N VAL A 188 2.37 8.50 4.72
CA VAL A 188 3.34 9.46 4.13
C VAL A 188 2.67 10.81 3.80
N TYR A 189 1.39 10.78 3.40
CA TYR A 189 0.55 11.98 3.26
C TYR A 189 0.01 12.52 4.59
N GLY A 190 0.40 11.96 5.75
CA GLY A 190 -0.03 12.39 7.08
C GLY A 190 -1.42 11.92 7.50
N VAL A 191 -2.08 11.05 6.72
CA VAL A 191 -3.44 10.55 7.01
C VAL A 191 -3.36 9.21 7.75
N PRO A 192 -4.08 9.02 8.87
CA PRO A 192 -4.19 7.72 9.54
C PRO A 192 -4.64 6.61 8.58
N SER A 193 -4.10 5.40 8.74
CA SER A 193 -4.32 4.33 7.78
C SER A 193 -4.41 2.93 8.41
N ILE A 194 -5.17 2.03 7.79
CA ILE A 194 -5.31 0.62 8.17
C ILE A 194 -5.22 -0.25 6.91
N ALA A 195 -4.49 -1.37 6.98
CA ALA A 195 -4.55 -2.43 5.97
C ALA A 195 -5.30 -3.65 6.54
N ILE A 196 -6.26 -4.21 5.80
CA ILE A 196 -7.09 -5.34 6.23
C ILE A 196 -6.93 -6.50 5.25
N SER A 197 -6.67 -7.70 5.77
CA SER A 197 -6.59 -8.94 5.00
C SER A 197 -7.38 -10.06 5.68
N LEU A 198 -7.86 -11.02 4.91
CA LEU A 198 -8.63 -12.17 5.37
C LEU A 198 -8.04 -13.46 4.80
N ASN A 199 -7.79 -14.44 5.68
CA ASN A 199 -7.15 -15.72 5.38
C ASN A 199 -7.97 -16.88 5.95
#